data_AF-A0A7K3W1F6-F1
#
_entry.id   AF-A0A7K3W1F6-F1
#
_cell.length_a   1.000
_cell.length_b   1.000
_cell.length_c   1.000
_cell.angle_alpha   90.00
_cell.angle_beta   90.00
_cell.angle_gamma   90.00
#
_symmetry.space_group_name_H-M   'P 1'
#
loop_
_entity.id
_entity.type
_entity.pdbx_description
1 polymer ?
#
loop_
_entity_poly.entity_id
_entity_poly.type
_entity_poly.pdbx_seq_one_letter_code
_entity_poly.pdbx_strand_id
1 'polypeptide(L)'
;MPARRQEDPLAEYRAKRDPARTAEPVPPPGQPLPRGDGDTFVVQEHHTPRGRTGERVHWDLRLERDGVLKSWAVPKGPPTTTGPSRLAVPTEDHPLEYAAFEGTIAAGEYGGGRVRIWDAGRYATEKWVDDHVTVAFDGRRLRGRYVLFRLADGTWNVRKLDPGPAAVEAPAPMLAATGELPAAAQDGQWGYEFKWDGVRAVAVVQDGALTLWARSGTDITVRYPELARLPAQLAGHDAVLDGEVVAMDEHGRPDFGALQGRMHRTGPEVHRMAAAAPVTYLVFDLLGWDGESLLDLPYARRRERLDALALGGHRWASTPWFRGGGAAVLAASRENGLEGVVAKRLDSAYRPGVRGPDWRKVKNVRTQAVVVGGWRPGQGRRAGGVGSLLVGLHDDEGRFVYAGHVGTGFTAQALRDLEPLFTPRRTTPFTGTLPREVTRDAHWVEPELVGEVAFAVWTTDGRMRHPSWRGLRDDLAPEDVVEEW
;
A
#
# COMPACT_ATOMS: atom_id res chain seq x y z
N MET A 1 -2.45 -40.52 52.71
CA MET A 1 -3.24 -39.43 52.11
C MET A 1 -4.01 -40.02 50.94
N PRO A 2 -5.35 -40.03 50.94
CA PRO A 2 -6.08 -40.51 49.78
C PRO A 2 -5.82 -39.57 48.60
N ALA A 3 -5.55 -40.13 47.42
CA ALA A 3 -5.42 -39.36 46.19
C ALA A 3 -6.72 -38.55 45.99
N ARG A 4 -6.61 -37.21 45.88
CA ARG A 4 -7.73 -36.39 45.43
C ARG A 4 -8.19 -37.00 44.10
N ARG A 5 -9.47 -37.40 43.99
CA ARG A 5 -10.08 -37.73 42.70
C ARG A 5 -9.77 -36.54 41.79
N GLN A 6 -8.96 -36.77 40.77
CA GLN A 6 -8.67 -35.76 39.77
C GLN A 6 -10.00 -35.57 39.03
N GLU A 7 -10.65 -34.42 39.25
CA GLU A 7 -11.85 -34.05 38.51
C GLU A 7 -11.49 -34.05 37.02
N ASP A 8 -12.38 -34.62 36.22
CA ASP A 8 -12.19 -34.75 34.78
C ASP A 8 -12.27 -33.35 34.13
N PRO A 9 -11.15 -32.79 33.65
CA PRO A 9 -11.09 -31.39 33.22
C PRO A 9 -11.94 -31.12 31.96
N LEU A 10 -12.29 -32.16 31.19
CA LEU A 10 -13.09 -32.04 29.99
C LEU A 10 -14.60 -32.25 30.24
N ALA A 11 -15.03 -32.40 31.50
CA ALA A 11 -16.43 -32.66 31.84
C ALA A 11 -17.36 -31.53 31.37
N GLU A 12 -16.99 -30.27 31.64
CA GLU A 12 -17.75 -29.11 31.17
C GLU A 12 -17.73 -29.01 29.64
N TYR A 13 -16.58 -29.28 29.02
CA TYR A 13 -16.46 -29.28 27.56
C TYR A 13 -17.44 -30.24 26.92
N ARG A 14 -17.44 -31.51 27.34
CA ARG A 14 -18.36 -32.53 26.83
C ARG A 14 -19.83 -32.19 27.10
N ALA A 15 -20.15 -31.63 28.26
CA ALA A 15 -21.54 -31.29 28.61
C ALA A 15 -22.14 -30.21 27.67
N LYS A 16 -21.30 -29.39 27.03
CA LYS A 16 -21.73 -28.34 26.09
C LYS A 16 -21.83 -28.80 24.64
N ARG A 17 -21.40 -30.03 24.29
CA ARG A 17 -21.37 -30.54 22.91
C ARG A 17 -22.23 -31.78 22.74
N ASP A 18 -22.87 -31.87 21.58
CA ASP A 18 -23.44 -33.11 21.08
C ASP A 18 -22.51 -33.71 20.01
N PRO A 19 -21.79 -34.82 20.30
CA PRO A 19 -20.87 -35.46 19.35
C PRO A 19 -21.52 -35.88 18.02
N ALA A 20 -22.85 -36.02 17.97
CA ALA A 20 -23.57 -36.35 16.74
C ALA A 20 -23.82 -35.13 15.85
N ARG A 21 -23.60 -33.91 16.36
CA ARG A 21 -23.97 -32.65 15.69
C ARG A 21 -22.81 -31.68 15.53
N THR A 22 -21.85 -31.68 16.46
CA THR A 22 -20.67 -30.83 16.36
C THR A 22 -19.60 -31.43 15.45
N ALA A 23 -18.89 -30.58 14.71
CA ALA A 23 -17.69 -30.97 13.97
C ALA A 23 -16.43 -30.95 14.85
N GLU A 24 -16.56 -30.47 16.09
CA GLU A 24 -15.48 -30.38 17.06
C GLU A 24 -15.03 -31.78 17.55
N PRO A 25 -13.74 -31.98 17.89
CA PRO A 25 -13.29 -33.22 18.53
C PRO A 25 -13.88 -33.35 19.93
N VAL A 26 -14.53 -34.48 20.22
CA VAL A 26 -15.12 -34.77 21.55
C VAL A 26 -14.63 -36.13 22.04
N PRO A 27 -13.50 -36.20 22.78
CA PRO A 27 -12.99 -37.47 23.30
C PRO A 27 -13.93 -38.02 24.38
N PRO A 28 -14.14 -39.34 24.44
CA PRO A 28 -15.08 -39.96 25.37
C PRO A 28 -14.59 -39.85 26.83
N PRO A 29 -15.51 -39.85 27.82
CA PRO A 29 -15.15 -39.73 29.23
C PRO A 29 -14.34 -40.94 29.72
N GLY A 30 -13.50 -40.72 30.73
CA GLY A 30 -12.70 -41.77 31.37
C GLY A 30 -11.45 -42.21 30.61
N GLN A 31 -11.15 -41.60 29.45
CA GLN A 31 -9.86 -41.79 28.80
C GLN A 31 -8.76 -41.01 29.53
N PRO A 32 -7.54 -41.58 29.67
CA PRO A 32 -6.38 -40.82 30.13
C PRO A 32 -6.14 -39.62 29.22
N LEU A 33 -5.88 -38.45 29.80
CA LEU A 33 -5.51 -37.27 29.02
C LEU A 33 -4.18 -37.53 28.30
N PRO A 34 -4.00 -37.01 27.06
CA PRO A 34 -2.73 -37.13 26.37
C PRO A 34 -1.62 -36.44 27.18
N ARG A 35 -0.42 -37.03 27.16
CA ARG A 35 0.80 -36.33 27.60
C ARG A 35 1.36 -35.57 26.41
N GLY A 36 1.34 -34.25 26.49
CA GLY A 36 2.15 -33.41 25.62
C GLY A 36 3.21 -32.66 26.44
N ASP A 37 3.97 -31.81 25.76
CA ASP A 37 5.14 -31.12 26.31
C ASP A 37 4.76 -29.85 27.12
N GLY A 38 3.48 -29.47 27.13
CA GLY A 38 3.01 -28.28 27.84
C GLY A 38 3.50 -26.97 27.21
N ASP A 39 3.74 -27.01 25.90
CA ASP A 39 4.37 -25.94 25.13
C ASP A 39 3.59 -25.55 23.86
N THR A 40 2.47 -26.20 23.52
CA THR A 40 1.68 -25.82 22.34
C THR A 40 0.73 -24.67 22.65
N PHE A 41 0.62 -23.70 21.74
CA PHE A 41 -0.50 -22.76 21.75
C PHE A 41 -1.21 -22.68 20.40
N VAL A 42 -2.49 -22.33 20.46
CA VAL A 42 -3.27 -21.94 19.28
C VAL A 42 -4.09 -20.71 19.61
N VAL A 43 -4.31 -19.86 18.61
CA VAL A 43 -5.30 -18.80 18.63
C VAL A 43 -6.29 -19.05 17.50
N GLN A 44 -7.55 -19.27 17.84
CA GLN A 44 -8.60 -19.50 16.86
C GLN A 44 -9.49 -18.27 16.72
N GLU A 45 -9.66 -17.76 15.50
CA GLU A 45 -10.64 -16.74 15.18
C GLU A 45 -12.01 -17.39 14.98
N HIS A 46 -12.98 -16.93 15.76
CA HIS A 46 -14.32 -17.48 15.82
C HIS A 46 -15.36 -16.45 15.36
N HIS A 47 -15.97 -16.78 14.22
CA HIS A 47 -16.97 -16.02 13.50
C HIS A 47 -18.38 -16.57 13.78
N THR A 48 -19.14 -15.90 14.66
CA THR A 48 -20.53 -16.26 15.00
C THR A 48 -21.52 -15.38 14.23
N PRO A 49 -22.45 -15.94 13.42
CA PRO A 49 -23.47 -15.16 12.74
C PRO A 49 -24.35 -14.34 13.71
N ARG A 50 -24.71 -13.12 13.33
CA ARG A 50 -25.60 -12.22 14.08
C ARG A 50 -26.62 -11.56 13.15
N GLY A 51 -27.86 -12.05 13.19
CA GLY A 51 -28.93 -11.56 12.31
C GLY A 51 -28.73 -11.99 10.85
N ARG A 52 -29.33 -11.26 9.89
CA ARG A 52 -29.29 -11.62 8.46
C ARG A 52 -27.95 -11.33 7.76
N THR A 53 -27.17 -10.37 8.24
CA THR A 53 -25.96 -9.87 7.56
C THR A 53 -24.77 -9.59 8.49
N GLY A 54 -24.95 -9.71 9.80
CA GLY A 54 -23.91 -9.41 10.79
C GLY A 54 -23.15 -10.64 11.22
N GLU A 55 -21.96 -10.43 11.77
CA GLU A 55 -21.13 -11.46 12.37
C GLU A 55 -20.43 -10.87 13.60
N ARG A 56 -20.28 -11.68 14.65
CA ARG A 56 -19.46 -11.36 15.82
C ARG A 56 -18.18 -12.17 15.72
N VAL A 57 -17.05 -11.48 15.79
CA VAL A 57 -15.72 -12.11 15.76
C VAL A 57 -15.07 -11.98 17.14
N HIS A 58 -14.48 -13.06 17.62
CA HIS A 58 -13.60 -13.09 18.78
C HIS A 58 -12.46 -14.09 18.55
N TRP A 59 -11.43 -14.05 19.39
CA TRP A 59 -10.28 -14.94 19.28
C TRP A 59 -10.12 -15.77 20.55
N ASP A 60 -10.09 -17.09 20.43
CA ASP A 60 -9.84 -18.00 21.54
C ASP A 60 -8.34 -18.28 21.63
N LEU A 61 -7.67 -17.74 22.64
CA LEU A 61 -6.28 -18.05 22.99
C LEU A 61 -6.25 -19.30 23.86
N ARG A 62 -5.50 -20.31 23.42
CA ARG A 62 -5.46 -21.63 24.06
C ARG A 62 -4.03 -22.07 24.29
N LEU A 63 -3.74 -22.51 25.51
CA LEU A 63 -2.42 -22.96 25.95
C LEU A 63 -2.50 -24.41 26.42
N GLU A 64 -1.67 -25.27 25.88
CA GLU A 64 -1.54 -26.65 26.35
C GLU A 64 -0.99 -26.70 27.78
N ARG A 65 -1.77 -27.25 28.71
CA ARG A 65 -1.32 -27.51 30.08
C ARG A 65 -2.04 -28.73 30.64
N ASP A 66 -1.28 -29.62 31.28
CA ASP A 66 -1.78 -30.80 31.99
C ASP A 66 -2.70 -31.69 31.14
N GLY A 67 -2.39 -31.83 29.85
CA GLY A 67 -3.11 -32.69 28.91
C GLY A 67 -4.40 -32.09 28.31
N VAL A 68 -4.65 -30.80 28.55
CA VAL A 68 -5.78 -30.04 27.98
C VAL A 68 -5.32 -28.67 27.46
N LEU A 69 -6.20 -27.97 26.76
CA LEU A 69 -6.02 -26.59 26.34
C LEU A 69 -6.75 -25.64 27.30
N LYS A 70 -5.99 -24.92 28.13
CA LYS A 70 -6.47 -23.83 28.99
C LYS A 70 -6.81 -22.63 28.09
N SER A 71 -8.03 -22.11 28.21
CA SER A 71 -8.63 -21.29 27.15
C SER A 71 -9.19 -19.96 27.65
N TRP A 72 -8.99 -18.91 26.85
CA TRP A 72 -9.55 -17.58 27.06
C TRP A 72 -10.09 -16.99 25.76
N ALA A 73 -11.33 -16.54 25.76
CA ALA A 73 -11.92 -15.75 24.69
C ALA A 73 -11.45 -14.28 24.81
N VAL A 74 -10.77 -13.77 23.79
CA VAL A 74 -10.24 -12.41 23.70
C VAL A 74 -11.04 -11.64 22.63
N PRO A 75 -12.07 -10.85 23.01
CA PRO A 75 -13.01 -10.29 22.03
C PRO A 75 -12.39 -9.34 21.00
N LYS A 76 -11.27 -8.70 21.36
CA LYS A 76 -10.51 -7.82 20.45
C LYS A 76 -9.22 -8.46 19.93
N GLY A 77 -9.03 -9.77 20.11
CA GLY A 77 -7.82 -10.50 19.76
C GLY A 77 -6.67 -10.25 20.75
N PRO A 78 -5.72 -11.17 20.93
CA PRO A 78 -4.52 -10.90 21.71
C PRO A 78 -3.71 -9.73 21.13
N PRO A 79 -3.04 -8.90 21.95
CA PRO A 79 -2.27 -7.76 21.45
C PRO A 79 -1.01 -8.22 20.70
N THR A 80 -0.78 -7.73 19.48
CA THR A 80 0.47 -8.02 18.74
C THR A 80 1.59 -7.03 19.08
N THR A 81 1.24 -5.86 19.60
CA THR A 81 2.14 -4.79 20.03
C THR A 81 2.00 -4.50 21.53
N THR A 82 2.96 -3.80 22.11
CA THR A 82 2.83 -3.28 23.49
C THR A 82 1.79 -2.18 23.57
N GLY A 83 1.11 -2.11 24.71
CA GLY A 83 0.07 -1.11 24.94
C GLY A 83 -0.88 -1.53 26.06
N PRO A 84 -2.13 -1.04 26.06
CA PRO A 84 -3.12 -1.41 27.05
C PRO A 84 -3.44 -2.91 26.99
N SER A 85 -3.79 -3.49 28.14
CA SER A 85 -4.26 -4.87 28.20
C SER A 85 -5.60 -5.04 27.49
N ARG A 86 -5.89 -6.28 27.07
CA ARG A 86 -7.16 -6.66 26.44
C ARG A 86 -7.88 -7.67 27.32
N LEU A 87 -9.21 -7.54 27.42
CA LEU A 87 -10.08 -8.50 28.10
C LEU A 87 -9.86 -9.91 27.54
N ALA A 88 -9.65 -10.88 28.42
CA ALA A 88 -9.49 -12.30 28.09
C ALA A 88 -10.40 -13.12 29.02
N VAL A 89 -11.56 -13.55 28.54
CA VAL A 89 -12.58 -14.23 29.35
C VAL A 89 -12.26 -15.73 29.41
N PRO A 90 -12.01 -16.33 30.59
CA PRO A 90 -11.76 -17.77 30.68
C PRO A 90 -12.95 -18.57 30.14
N THR A 91 -12.66 -19.63 29.40
CA THR A 91 -13.64 -20.61 28.92
C THR A 91 -13.27 -21.99 29.45
N GLU A 92 -14.13 -22.99 29.21
CA GLU A 92 -13.84 -24.36 29.62
C GLU A 92 -12.55 -24.89 28.97
N ASP A 93 -11.94 -25.90 29.59
CA ASP A 93 -10.77 -26.57 29.01
C ASP A 93 -11.16 -27.34 27.75
N HIS A 94 -10.30 -27.33 26.73
CA HIS A 94 -10.55 -28.02 25.46
C HIS A 94 -9.62 -29.23 25.30
N PRO A 95 -10.02 -30.27 24.55
CA PRO A 95 -9.13 -31.39 24.26
C PRO A 95 -7.96 -30.94 23.37
N LEU A 96 -6.80 -31.59 23.49
CA LEU A 96 -5.61 -31.21 22.72
C LEU A 96 -5.80 -31.29 21.21
N GLU A 97 -6.60 -32.25 20.75
CA GLU A 97 -6.99 -32.41 19.34
C GLU A 97 -7.65 -31.14 18.77
N TYR A 98 -8.29 -30.33 19.62
CA TYR A 98 -8.92 -29.07 19.22
C TYR A 98 -7.91 -28.03 18.73
N ALA A 99 -6.62 -28.17 19.08
CA ALA A 99 -5.57 -27.26 18.62
C ALA A 99 -5.42 -27.24 17.09
N ALA A 100 -5.75 -28.34 16.41
CA ALA A 100 -5.69 -28.47 14.97
C ALA A 100 -7.05 -28.24 14.26
N PHE A 101 -8.11 -27.92 15.03
CA PHE A 101 -9.45 -27.80 14.47
C PHE A 101 -9.63 -26.47 13.71
N GLU A 102 -10.04 -26.58 12.44
CA GLU A 102 -10.66 -25.52 11.65
C GLU A 102 -11.93 -26.07 11.02
N GLY A 103 -13.00 -25.28 10.98
CA GLY A 103 -14.27 -25.76 10.45
C GLY A 103 -15.45 -24.87 10.75
N THR A 104 -16.64 -25.39 10.44
CA THR A 104 -17.91 -24.73 10.78
C THR A 104 -18.64 -25.59 11.79
N ILE A 105 -18.92 -25.00 12.95
CA ILE A 105 -19.77 -25.57 13.98
C ILE A 105 -21.22 -25.24 13.62
N ALA A 106 -22.10 -26.25 13.64
CA ALA A 106 -23.47 -26.13 13.17
C ALA A 106 -24.24 -25.02 13.91
N ALA A 107 -25.14 -24.33 13.19
CA ALA A 107 -25.98 -23.30 13.80
C ALA A 107 -26.87 -23.90 14.91
N GLY A 108 -26.93 -23.23 16.05
CA GLY A 108 -27.67 -23.70 17.23
C GLY A 108 -26.87 -24.60 18.18
N GLU A 109 -25.69 -25.06 17.79
CA GLU A 109 -24.74 -25.69 18.70
C GLU A 109 -24.03 -24.63 19.56
N TYR A 110 -23.49 -25.05 20.72
CA TYR A 110 -22.62 -24.20 21.52
C TYR A 110 -21.39 -23.81 20.70
N GLY A 111 -21.13 -22.50 20.56
CA GLY A 111 -20.07 -22.04 19.68
C GLY A 111 -20.39 -22.16 18.19
N GLY A 112 -21.66 -22.23 17.77
CA GLY A 112 -22.04 -22.25 16.36
C GLY A 112 -21.43 -21.08 15.58
N GLY A 113 -20.72 -21.38 14.49
CA GLY A 113 -19.92 -20.40 13.77
C GLY A 113 -18.76 -21.02 13.00
N ARG A 114 -18.02 -20.19 12.28
CA ARG A 114 -16.81 -20.61 11.57
C ARG A 114 -15.59 -20.37 12.46
N VAL A 115 -14.75 -21.38 12.59
CA VAL A 115 -13.50 -21.37 13.36
C VAL A 115 -12.32 -21.50 12.39
N ARG A 116 -11.33 -20.62 12.53
CA ARG A 116 -10.08 -20.64 11.76
C ARG A 116 -8.88 -20.44 12.68
N ILE A 117 -7.74 -21.02 12.36
CA ILE A 117 -6.50 -20.78 13.09
C ILE A 117 -5.94 -19.42 12.66
N TRP A 118 -5.91 -18.49 13.59
CA TRP A 118 -5.36 -17.14 13.39
C TRP A 118 -3.84 -17.11 13.62
N ASP A 119 -3.38 -17.88 14.62
CA ASP A 119 -1.97 -18.13 14.91
C ASP A 119 -1.81 -19.47 15.65
N ALA A 120 -0.64 -20.08 15.54
CA ALA A 120 -0.29 -21.30 16.25
C ALA A 120 1.24 -21.40 16.37
N GLY A 121 1.71 -22.12 17.39
CA GLY A 121 3.14 -22.30 17.60
C GLY A 121 3.47 -22.90 18.94
N ARG A 122 4.66 -22.58 19.43
CA ARG A 122 5.15 -23.00 20.74
C ARG A 122 5.13 -21.86 21.74
N TYR A 123 5.10 -22.18 23.02
CA TYR A 123 5.27 -21.21 24.09
C TYR A 123 6.13 -21.79 25.21
N ALA A 124 6.93 -20.94 25.85
CA ALA A 124 7.66 -21.27 27.06
C ALA A 124 6.92 -20.70 28.28
N THR A 125 6.74 -21.51 29.33
CA THR A 125 6.19 -21.02 30.60
C THR A 125 7.29 -20.29 31.39
N GLU A 126 7.03 -19.04 31.79
CA GLU A 126 7.84 -18.34 32.80
C GLU A 126 7.20 -18.38 34.18
N LYS A 127 5.88 -18.21 34.25
CA LYS A 127 5.11 -18.25 35.48
C LYS A 127 3.71 -18.81 35.20
N TRP A 128 3.23 -19.68 36.08
CA TRP A 128 1.87 -20.19 36.00
C TRP A 128 1.30 -20.38 37.40
N VAL A 129 0.46 -19.43 37.83
CA VAL A 129 -0.28 -19.46 39.09
C VAL A 129 -1.72 -19.04 38.84
N ASP A 130 -2.61 -19.29 39.79
CA ASP A 130 -4.07 -19.20 39.62
C ASP A 130 -4.62 -17.86 39.11
N ASP A 131 -3.89 -16.77 39.31
CA ASP A 131 -4.29 -15.42 38.92
C ASP A 131 -3.31 -14.74 37.95
N HIS A 132 -2.19 -15.41 37.60
CA HIS A 132 -1.15 -14.87 36.72
C HIS A 132 -0.46 -15.97 35.92
N VAL A 133 -0.49 -15.83 34.60
CA VAL A 133 0.22 -16.70 33.65
C VAL A 133 1.16 -15.83 32.82
N THR A 134 2.46 -16.07 32.88
CA THR A 134 3.48 -15.41 32.05
C THR A 134 4.12 -16.45 31.13
N VAL A 135 4.06 -16.18 29.83
CA VAL A 135 4.56 -17.08 28.79
C VAL A 135 5.31 -16.28 27.72
N ALA A 136 6.28 -16.92 27.08
CA ALA A 136 6.89 -16.41 25.86
C ALA A 136 6.34 -17.18 24.66
N PHE A 137 5.67 -16.51 23.72
CA PHE A 137 5.17 -17.13 22.50
C PHE A 137 6.25 -17.16 21.40
N ASP A 138 6.23 -18.24 20.64
CA ASP A 138 6.95 -18.42 19.38
C ASP A 138 5.94 -18.89 18.32
N GLY A 139 5.20 -17.94 17.77
CA GLY A 139 4.30 -18.14 16.63
C GLY A 139 4.52 -17.12 15.51
N ARG A 140 3.60 -17.08 14.56
CA ARG A 140 3.69 -16.16 13.42
C ARG A 140 3.32 -14.74 13.79
N ARG A 141 2.34 -14.55 14.69
CA ARG A 141 1.81 -13.24 15.09
C ARG A 141 2.10 -12.92 16.56
N LEU A 142 1.91 -13.89 17.45
CA LEU A 142 2.29 -13.77 18.85
C LEU A 142 3.73 -14.21 19.02
N ARG A 143 4.58 -13.24 19.37
CA ARG A 143 6.00 -13.44 19.63
C ARG A 143 6.44 -12.73 20.90
N GLY A 144 7.37 -13.32 21.64
CA GLY A 144 7.90 -12.73 22.87
C GLY A 144 6.96 -12.90 24.06
N ARG A 145 7.18 -12.13 25.12
CA ARG A 145 6.55 -12.33 26.43
C ARG A 145 5.18 -11.69 26.55
N TYR A 146 4.29 -12.43 27.18
CA TYR A 146 2.91 -12.05 27.47
C TYR A 146 2.56 -12.39 28.90
N VAL A 147 1.64 -11.62 29.47
CA VAL A 147 1.00 -11.94 30.74
C VAL A 147 -0.51 -12.00 30.57
N LEU A 148 -1.11 -13.09 31.05
CA LEU A 148 -2.52 -13.15 31.41
C LEU A 148 -2.63 -12.96 32.92
N PHE A 149 -3.49 -12.05 33.36
CA PHE A 149 -3.63 -11.74 34.78
C PHE A 149 -5.08 -11.41 35.15
N ARG A 150 -5.47 -11.76 36.37
CA ARG A 150 -6.80 -11.49 36.92
C ARG A 150 -6.79 -10.19 37.72
N LEU A 151 -7.69 -9.27 37.38
CA LEU A 151 -7.96 -8.06 38.15
C LEU A 151 -8.71 -8.38 39.45
N ALA A 152 -8.75 -7.42 40.37
CA ALA A 152 -9.42 -7.57 41.67
C ALA A 152 -10.93 -7.87 41.56
N ASP A 153 -11.57 -7.45 40.47
CA ASP A 153 -12.98 -7.75 40.16
C ASP A 153 -13.21 -9.15 39.54
N GLY A 154 -12.14 -9.94 39.41
CA GLY A 154 -12.17 -11.28 38.81
C GLY A 154 -11.98 -11.28 37.29
N THR A 155 -11.91 -10.12 36.64
CA THR A 155 -11.77 -9.99 35.19
C THR A 155 -10.35 -10.33 34.74
N TRP A 156 -10.22 -11.27 33.80
CA TRP A 156 -8.93 -11.62 33.22
C TRP A 156 -8.56 -10.72 32.04
N ASN A 157 -7.28 -10.40 31.94
CA ASN A 157 -6.70 -9.55 30.91
C ASN A 157 -5.43 -10.17 30.35
N VAL A 158 -5.13 -9.92 29.07
CA VAL A 158 -3.87 -10.28 28.41
C VAL A 158 -3.11 -9.02 27.99
N ARG A 159 -1.79 -9.01 28.17
CA ARG A 159 -0.91 -7.91 27.76
C ARG A 159 0.41 -8.46 27.23
N LYS A 160 0.92 -7.88 26.14
CA LYS A 160 2.28 -8.10 25.66
C LYS A 160 3.26 -7.32 26.55
N LEU A 161 4.27 -8.00 27.07
CA LEU A 161 5.26 -7.44 27.99
C LEU A 161 6.47 -6.86 27.26
N ASP A 162 6.93 -7.52 26.21
CA ASP A 162 8.08 -7.03 25.46
C ASP A 162 7.63 -5.96 24.47
N PRO A 163 8.30 -4.79 24.42
CA PRO A 163 8.21 -3.96 23.24
C PRO A 163 8.51 -4.89 22.06
N GLY A 164 7.59 -4.92 21.08
CA GLY A 164 7.92 -5.55 19.81
C GLY A 164 9.21 -4.92 19.26
N PRO A 165 9.80 -5.50 18.21
CA PRO A 165 10.80 -4.75 17.45
C PRO A 165 10.27 -3.33 17.21
N ALA A 166 11.12 -2.32 17.39
CA ALA A 166 10.73 -0.94 17.18
C ALA A 166 10.04 -0.81 15.82
N ALA A 167 8.97 -0.02 15.74
CA ALA A 167 8.30 0.21 14.47
C ALA A 167 9.34 0.71 13.46
N VAL A 168 9.47 0.00 12.34
CA VAL A 168 10.39 0.37 11.29
C VAL A 168 9.85 1.64 10.64
N GLU A 169 10.56 2.74 10.84
CA GLU A 169 10.18 4.02 10.26
C GLU A 169 10.47 4.04 8.76
N ALA A 170 9.48 4.42 7.96
CA ALA A 170 9.66 4.55 6.53
C ALA A 170 10.57 5.76 6.24
N PRO A 171 11.76 5.56 5.63
CA PRO A 171 12.60 6.69 5.25
C PRO A 171 11.89 7.53 4.18
N ALA A 172 12.05 8.85 4.24
CA ALA A 172 11.57 9.72 3.19
C ALA A 172 12.18 9.32 1.81
N PRO A 173 11.41 9.32 0.71
CA PRO A 173 11.94 8.96 -0.60
C PRO A 173 13.14 9.83 -1.03
N MET A 174 14.20 9.22 -1.55
CA MET A 174 15.27 9.94 -2.23
C MET A 174 14.76 10.49 -3.57
N LEU A 175 15.18 11.70 -3.94
CA LEU A 175 14.66 12.42 -5.09
C LEU A 175 15.70 12.56 -6.20
N ALA A 176 15.23 12.44 -7.45
CA ALA A 176 16.06 12.68 -8.63
C ALA A 176 16.09 14.16 -9.04
N ALA A 177 17.27 14.66 -9.38
CA ALA A 177 17.43 15.94 -10.07
C ALA A 177 17.03 15.80 -11.55
N THR A 178 16.44 16.84 -12.14
CA THR A 178 16.28 16.91 -13.61
C THR A 178 17.65 17.04 -14.25
N GLY A 179 17.89 16.33 -15.35
CA GLY A 179 19.14 16.49 -16.10
C GLY A 179 19.17 15.66 -17.38
N GLU A 180 20.35 15.63 -17.98
CA GLU A 180 20.65 14.81 -19.16
C GLU A 180 21.24 13.45 -18.76
N LEU A 181 21.36 12.55 -19.74
CA LEU A 181 22.12 11.32 -19.56
C LEU A 181 23.57 11.65 -19.17
N PRO A 182 24.21 10.82 -18.34
CA PRO A 182 25.64 10.89 -18.10
C PRO A 182 26.43 10.86 -19.42
N ALA A 183 27.58 11.54 -19.43
CA ALA A 183 28.48 11.49 -20.59
C ALA A 183 28.89 10.05 -20.88
N ALA A 184 29.09 9.70 -22.16
CA ALA A 184 29.40 8.32 -22.57
C ALA A 184 30.63 7.73 -21.83
N ALA A 185 31.63 8.55 -21.52
CA ALA A 185 32.82 8.13 -20.76
C ALA A 185 32.51 7.71 -19.30
N GLN A 186 31.38 8.15 -18.75
CA GLN A 186 30.92 7.85 -17.40
C GLN A 186 29.79 6.83 -17.36
N ASP A 187 29.22 6.43 -18.50
CA ASP A 187 28.01 5.62 -18.60
C ASP A 187 28.07 4.32 -17.76
N GLY A 188 29.22 3.63 -17.74
CA GLY A 188 29.44 2.42 -16.93
C GLY A 188 29.43 2.63 -15.41
N GLN A 189 29.38 3.88 -14.93
CA GLN A 189 29.28 4.25 -13.51
C GLN A 189 27.82 4.42 -13.06
N TRP A 190 26.85 4.25 -13.98
CA TRP A 190 25.43 4.47 -13.74
C TRP A 190 24.61 3.21 -14.00
N GLY A 191 23.57 3.03 -13.19
CA GLY A 191 22.46 2.15 -13.45
C GLY A 191 21.28 2.94 -14.00
N TYR A 192 20.56 2.38 -14.97
CA TYR A 192 19.42 3.01 -15.63
C TYR A 192 18.18 2.18 -15.40
N GLU A 193 17.12 2.85 -14.98
CA GLU A 193 15.79 2.29 -14.81
C GLU A 193 14.78 3.09 -15.63
N PHE A 194 13.68 2.46 -16.03
CA PHE A 194 12.56 3.20 -16.60
C PHE A 194 11.94 4.12 -15.55
N LYS A 195 11.59 5.34 -15.98
CA LYS A 195 10.80 6.25 -15.16
C LYS A 195 9.33 5.86 -15.26
N TRP A 196 8.84 5.26 -14.19
CA TRP A 196 7.43 4.91 -14.03
C TRP A 196 6.62 6.13 -13.60
N ASP A 197 5.40 6.20 -14.10
CA ASP A 197 4.45 7.29 -13.88
C ASP A 197 3.33 6.78 -12.97
N GLY A 198 3.26 7.29 -11.74
CA GLY A 198 2.40 6.74 -10.70
C GLY A 198 2.47 7.50 -9.39
N VAL A 199 2.21 6.78 -8.30
CA VAL A 199 2.32 7.30 -6.93
C VAL A 199 3.50 6.64 -6.23
N ARG A 200 4.53 7.43 -5.93
CA ARG A 200 5.67 7.02 -5.12
C ARG A 200 5.21 6.48 -3.76
N ALA A 201 5.64 5.27 -3.41
CA ALA A 201 5.35 4.66 -2.13
C ALA A 201 6.54 3.89 -1.55
N VAL A 202 6.84 4.12 -0.28
CA VAL A 202 7.72 3.27 0.52
C VAL A 202 6.86 2.24 1.23
N ALA A 203 7.06 0.96 0.93
CA ALA A 203 6.40 -0.14 1.60
C ALA A 203 7.24 -0.61 2.79
N VAL A 204 6.66 -0.61 3.99
CA VAL A 204 7.23 -1.25 5.17
C VAL A 204 6.44 -2.52 5.44
N VAL A 205 7.11 -3.66 5.33
CA VAL A 205 6.60 -4.95 5.77
C VAL A 205 7.27 -5.28 7.09
N GLN A 206 6.47 -5.38 8.14
CA GLN A 206 6.93 -5.71 9.48
C GLN A 206 5.92 -6.64 10.15
N ASP A 207 6.39 -7.74 10.75
CA ASP A 207 5.54 -8.72 11.46
C ASP A 207 4.36 -9.21 10.60
N GLY A 208 4.60 -9.39 9.30
CA GLY A 208 3.59 -9.84 8.32
C GLY A 208 2.50 -8.81 7.98
N ALA A 209 2.63 -7.56 8.43
CA ALA A 209 1.76 -6.45 8.07
C ALA A 209 2.44 -5.51 7.06
N LEU A 210 1.65 -4.98 6.11
CA LEU A 210 2.11 -3.97 5.15
C LEU A 210 1.61 -2.58 5.58
N THR A 211 2.51 -1.60 5.55
CA THR A 211 2.15 -0.17 5.48
C THR A 211 2.79 0.47 4.26
N LEU A 212 2.06 1.37 3.60
CA LEU A 212 2.52 2.13 2.44
C LEU A 212 2.56 3.61 2.78
N TRP A 213 3.72 4.22 2.57
CA TRP A 213 3.97 5.63 2.89
C TRP A 213 4.16 6.42 1.61
N ALA A 214 3.30 7.40 1.38
CA ALA A 214 3.47 8.35 0.29
C ALA A 214 4.70 9.24 0.53
N ARG A 215 5.15 9.90 -0.53
CA ARG A 215 6.23 10.90 -0.46
C ARG A 215 6.02 11.99 0.61
N SER A 216 4.77 12.37 0.89
CA SER A 216 4.42 13.35 1.93
C SER A 216 4.57 12.83 3.36
N GLY A 217 4.87 11.54 3.56
CA GLY A 217 4.82 10.87 4.86
C GLY A 217 3.40 10.44 5.27
N THR A 218 2.43 10.52 4.35
CA THR A 218 1.05 10.06 4.61
C THR A 218 0.95 8.55 4.43
N ASP A 219 0.30 7.86 5.39
CA ASP A 219 -0.10 6.46 5.21
C ASP A 219 -1.19 6.37 4.13
N ILE A 220 -0.89 5.61 3.07
CA ILE A 220 -1.74 5.37 1.91
C ILE A 220 -2.14 3.90 1.76
N THR A 221 -1.89 3.07 2.78
CA THR A 221 -2.14 1.61 2.77
C THR A 221 -3.59 1.30 2.38
N VAL A 222 -4.54 2.02 2.98
CA VAL A 222 -5.98 1.80 2.77
C VAL A 222 -6.39 2.04 1.31
N ARG A 223 -5.63 2.85 0.56
CA ARG A 223 -5.93 3.25 -0.82
C ARG A 223 -5.67 2.12 -1.83
N TYR A 224 -4.85 1.13 -1.44
CA TYR A 224 -4.34 0.08 -2.32
C TYR A 224 -4.51 -1.34 -1.72
N PRO A 225 -5.74 -1.78 -1.41
CA PRO A 225 -6.01 -3.08 -0.77
C PRO A 225 -5.52 -4.28 -1.60
N GLU A 226 -5.38 -4.15 -2.91
CA GLU A 226 -4.83 -5.19 -3.80
C GLU A 226 -3.35 -5.53 -3.51
N LEU A 227 -2.63 -4.69 -2.77
CA LEU A 227 -1.24 -4.92 -2.37
C LEU A 227 -1.10 -5.65 -1.03
N ALA A 228 -2.20 -5.89 -0.31
CA ALA A 228 -2.20 -6.47 1.05
C ALA A 228 -1.56 -7.86 1.15
N ARG A 229 -1.35 -8.56 0.02
CA ARG A 229 -0.71 -9.88 -0.04
C ARG A 229 0.81 -9.84 -0.22
N LEU A 230 1.42 -8.66 -0.41
CA LEU A 230 2.86 -8.52 -0.54
C LEU A 230 3.65 -9.17 0.62
N PRO A 231 3.25 -9.05 1.91
CA PRO A 231 3.98 -9.70 3.01
C PRO A 231 4.09 -11.22 2.88
N ALA A 232 3.11 -11.88 2.24
CA ALA A 232 3.15 -13.33 2.06
C ALA A 232 4.27 -13.78 1.12
N GLN A 233 4.67 -12.94 0.15
CA GLN A 233 5.79 -13.24 -0.75
C GLN A 233 7.15 -13.14 -0.02
N LEU A 234 7.24 -12.31 1.01
CA LEU A 234 8.46 -12.12 1.79
C LEU A 234 8.65 -13.21 2.86
N ALA A 235 7.83 -14.27 2.87
CA ALA A 235 8.01 -15.47 3.71
C ALA A 235 8.24 -15.24 5.23
N GLY A 236 7.75 -14.12 5.77
CA GLY A 236 7.90 -13.76 7.19
C GLY A 236 9.14 -12.92 7.52
N HIS A 237 9.83 -12.41 6.50
CA HIS A 237 10.90 -11.42 6.62
C HIS A 237 10.35 -9.99 6.68
N ASP A 238 11.08 -9.14 7.41
CA ASP A 238 10.80 -7.71 7.49
C ASP A 238 11.57 -6.98 6.38
N ALA A 239 10.93 -6.04 5.69
CA ALA A 239 11.54 -5.33 4.58
C ALA A 239 11.04 -3.89 4.45
N VAL A 240 11.93 -3.01 3.99
CA VAL A 240 11.58 -1.66 3.55
C VAL A 240 11.90 -1.54 2.06
N LEU A 241 10.87 -1.34 1.25
CA LEU A 241 10.94 -1.30 -0.21
C LEU A 241 10.57 0.11 -0.70
N ASP A 242 11.27 0.61 -1.70
CA ASP A 242 10.91 1.85 -2.39
C ASP A 242 10.47 1.53 -3.82
N GLY A 243 9.31 2.08 -4.21
CA GLY A 243 8.63 1.70 -5.43
C GLY A 243 7.62 2.73 -5.91
N GLU A 244 7.05 2.46 -7.07
CA GLU A 244 6.00 3.27 -7.68
C GLU A 244 4.71 2.44 -7.77
N VAL A 245 3.59 2.98 -7.29
CA VAL A 245 2.27 2.38 -7.49
C VAL A 245 1.72 2.87 -8.83
N VAL A 246 1.53 1.96 -9.77
CA VAL A 246 1.20 2.26 -11.17
C VAL A 246 -0.10 1.58 -11.58
N ALA A 247 -1.02 2.33 -12.18
CA ALA A 247 -2.12 1.74 -12.95
C ALA A 247 -1.65 1.55 -14.40
N MET A 248 -2.06 0.43 -15.00
CA MET A 248 -1.72 0.13 -16.39
C MET A 248 -2.97 0.21 -17.26
N ASP A 249 -2.81 0.68 -18.50
CA ASP A 249 -3.84 0.61 -19.54
C ASP A 249 -3.98 -0.81 -20.12
N GLU A 250 -4.90 -0.98 -21.07
CA GLU A 250 -5.17 -2.26 -21.75
C GLU A 250 -3.96 -2.81 -22.53
N HIS A 251 -2.97 -1.96 -22.84
CA HIS A 251 -1.73 -2.31 -23.53
C HIS A 251 -0.54 -2.49 -22.56
N GLY A 252 -0.78 -2.43 -21.25
CA GLY A 252 0.24 -2.58 -20.22
C GLY A 252 1.12 -1.34 -20.01
N ARG A 253 0.69 -0.16 -20.48
CA ARG A 253 1.43 1.10 -20.29
C ARG A 253 0.94 1.84 -19.04
N PRO A 254 1.83 2.56 -18.33
CA PRO A 254 1.42 3.39 -17.20
C PRO A 254 0.36 4.43 -17.60
N ASP A 255 -0.76 4.45 -16.88
CA ASP A 255 -1.84 5.43 -17.01
C ASP A 255 -2.04 6.13 -15.66
N PHE A 256 -1.40 7.30 -15.50
CA PHE A 256 -1.57 8.11 -14.29
C PHE A 256 -3.01 8.63 -14.12
N GLY A 257 -3.73 8.90 -15.22
CA GLY A 257 -5.11 9.37 -15.17
C GLY A 257 -6.04 8.37 -14.50
N ALA A 258 -5.79 7.07 -14.69
CA ALA A 258 -6.52 6.00 -14.03
C ALA A 258 -6.32 5.97 -12.49
N LEU A 259 -5.22 6.54 -11.97
CA LEU A 259 -4.97 6.65 -10.52
C LEU A 259 -5.70 7.83 -9.87
N GLN A 260 -5.85 8.96 -10.59
CA GLN A 260 -6.28 10.24 -10.02
C GLN A 260 -7.56 10.15 -9.20
N GLY A 261 -8.57 9.44 -9.71
CA GLY A 261 -9.86 9.30 -9.02
C GLY A 261 -9.78 8.65 -7.63
N ARG A 262 -8.77 7.81 -7.38
CA ARG A 262 -8.60 7.05 -6.13
C ARG A 262 -7.54 7.62 -5.18
N MET A 263 -6.61 8.44 -5.67
CA MET A 263 -5.43 8.90 -4.91
C MET A 263 -5.75 9.52 -3.55
N HIS A 264 -6.91 10.14 -3.36
CA HIS A 264 -7.29 10.81 -2.11
C HIS A 264 -8.45 10.12 -1.38
N ARG A 265 -8.86 8.93 -1.81
CA ARG A 265 -10.01 8.19 -1.23
C ARG A 265 -9.57 7.20 -0.17
N THR A 266 -10.32 7.13 0.92
CA THR A 266 -10.05 6.24 2.06
C THR A 266 -11.29 5.47 2.53
N GLY A 267 -12.45 5.68 1.91
CA GLY A 267 -13.70 5.04 2.29
C GLY A 267 -13.90 3.64 1.69
N PRO A 268 -15.03 2.97 2.00
CA PRO A 268 -15.34 1.62 1.51
C PRO A 268 -15.35 1.50 -0.02
N GLU A 269 -15.59 2.60 -0.74
CA GLU A 269 -15.56 2.67 -2.20
C GLU A 269 -14.22 2.24 -2.81
N VAL A 270 -13.12 2.37 -2.06
CA VAL A 270 -11.77 2.05 -2.52
C VAL A 270 -11.67 0.60 -3.02
N HIS A 271 -12.34 -0.35 -2.37
CA HIS A 271 -12.32 -1.76 -2.81
C HIS A 271 -12.95 -1.96 -4.19
N ARG A 272 -14.05 -1.24 -4.47
CA ARG A 272 -14.71 -1.30 -5.78
C ARG A 272 -13.86 -0.62 -6.85
N MET A 273 -13.25 0.51 -6.52
CA MET A 273 -12.35 1.23 -7.43
C MET A 273 -11.09 0.41 -7.74
N ALA A 274 -10.52 -0.27 -6.73
CA ALA A 274 -9.40 -1.20 -6.88
C ALA A 274 -9.72 -2.35 -7.85
N ALA A 275 -10.94 -2.89 -7.78
CA ALA A 275 -11.37 -3.95 -8.69
C ALA A 275 -11.54 -3.44 -10.13
N ALA A 276 -12.00 -2.21 -10.31
CA ALA A 276 -12.21 -1.60 -11.63
C ALA A 276 -10.91 -1.12 -12.29
N ALA A 277 -9.99 -0.56 -11.51
CA ALA A 277 -8.70 -0.03 -11.97
C ALA A 277 -7.58 -0.49 -11.02
N PRO A 278 -7.15 -1.77 -11.16
CA PRO A 278 -6.14 -2.34 -10.28
C PRO A 278 -4.75 -1.75 -10.55
N VAL A 279 -3.91 -1.70 -9.53
CA VAL A 279 -2.53 -1.20 -9.63
C VAL A 279 -1.49 -2.29 -9.44
N THR A 280 -0.28 -1.99 -9.87
CA THR A 280 0.92 -2.80 -9.62
C THR A 280 1.94 -1.95 -8.88
N TYR A 281 2.54 -2.50 -7.83
CA TYR A 281 3.66 -1.87 -7.12
C TYR A 281 4.98 -2.27 -7.77
N LEU A 282 5.60 -1.33 -8.46
CA LEU A 282 6.86 -1.50 -9.17
C LEU A 282 8.02 -1.10 -8.26
N VAL A 283 8.69 -2.09 -7.68
CA VAL A 283 9.75 -1.92 -6.68
C VAL A 283 11.07 -1.71 -7.36
N PHE A 284 11.78 -0.63 -7.03
CA PHE A 284 13.09 -0.34 -7.63
C PHE A 284 14.24 -0.24 -6.63
N ASP A 285 14.00 -0.17 -5.31
CA ASP A 285 15.06 -0.16 -4.28
C ASP A 285 14.66 -0.97 -3.04
N LEU A 286 15.67 -1.50 -2.35
CA LEU A 286 15.55 -2.23 -1.08
C LEU A 286 16.34 -1.46 -0.02
N LEU A 287 15.63 -0.90 0.95
CA LEU A 287 16.16 0.06 1.93
C LEU A 287 16.45 -0.57 3.29
N GLY A 288 15.81 -1.69 3.61
CA GLY A 288 16.02 -2.44 4.84
C GLY A 288 15.59 -3.89 4.71
N TRP A 289 16.23 -4.78 5.45
CA TRP A 289 15.97 -6.22 5.45
C TRP A 289 16.25 -6.83 6.83
N ASP A 290 15.25 -7.45 7.47
CA ASP A 290 15.35 -8.10 8.79
C ASP A 290 16.09 -7.25 9.85
N GLY A 291 15.76 -5.96 9.90
CA GLY A 291 16.37 -5.00 10.82
C GLY A 291 17.73 -4.43 10.37
N GLU A 292 18.35 -4.95 9.31
CA GLU A 292 19.53 -4.34 8.68
C GLU A 292 19.08 -3.11 7.86
N SER A 293 19.64 -1.94 8.16
CA SER A 293 19.53 -0.76 7.29
C SER A 293 20.47 -0.92 6.09
N LEU A 294 19.96 -0.74 4.89
CA LEU A 294 20.71 -0.87 3.64
C LEU A 294 21.02 0.49 3.01
N LEU A 295 20.64 1.60 3.66
CA LEU A 295 20.74 2.94 3.11
C LEU A 295 22.19 3.32 2.73
N ASP A 296 23.17 2.91 3.54
CA ASP A 296 24.59 3.22 3.31
C ASP A 296 25.24 2.32 2.25
N LEU A 297 24.57 1.23 1.83
CA LEU A 297 25.10 0.37 0.78
C LEU A 297 25.05 1.07 -0.59
N PRO A 298 26.04 0.83 -1.47
CA PRO A 298 25.97 1.25 -2.87
C PRO A 298 24.69 0.78 -3.57
N TYR A 299 24.11 1.63 -4.42
CA TYR A 299 22.89 1.32 -5.18
C TYR A 299 22.97 -0.03 -5.90
N ALA A 300 24.10 -0.36 -6.53
CA ALA A 300 24.27 -1.64 -7.21
C ALA A 300 24.08 -2.85 -6.26
N ARG A 301 24.53 -2.75 -5.00
CA ARG A 301 24.37 -3.81 -4.00
C ARG A 301 22.93 -3.90 -3.49
N ARG A 302 22.25 -2.77 -3.31
CA ARG A 302 20.82 -2.77 -2.95
C ARG A 302 19.98 -3.41 -4.05
N ARG A 303 20.29 -3.12 -5.31
CA ARG A 303 19.65 -3.75 -6.48
C ARG A 303 19.88 -5.26 -6.56
N GLU A 304 21.11 -5.72 -6.40
CA GLU A 304 21.42 -7.15 -6.38
C GLU A 304 20.66 -7.88 -5.26
N ARG A 305 20.57 -7.28 -4.07
CA ARG A 305 19.77 -7.82 -2.95
C ARG A 305 18.27 -7.82 -3.27
N LEU A 306 17.74 -6.75 -3.87
CA LEU A 306 16.34 -6.70 -4.31
C LEU A 306 16.02 -7.77 -5.37
N ASP A 307 16.89 -7.95 -6.36
CA ASP A 307 16.72 -8.97 -7.42
C ASP A 307 16.71 -10.38 -6.81
N ALA A 308 17.52 -10.63 -5.78
CA ALA A 308 17.55 -11.91 -5.07
C ALA A 308 16.24 -12.25 -4.34
N LEU A 309 15.40 -11.26 -4.02
CA LEU A 309 14.07 -11.47 -3.44
C LEU A 309 13.08 -12.06 -4.45
N ALA A 310 13.42 -12.03 -5.76
CA ALA A 310 12.58 -12.50 -6.85
C ALA A 310 11.14 -11.96 -6.76
N LEU A 311 10.99 -10.66 -6.46
CA LEU A 311 9.68 -10.01 -6.38
C LEU A 311 8.99 -10.07 -7.74
N GLY A 312 7.88 -10.80 -7.78
CA GLY A 312 7.16 -11.17 -9.00
C GLY A 312 5.83 -11.82 -8.62
N GLY A 313 4.90 -11.01 -8.13
CA GLY A 313 3.56 -11.45 -7.76
C GLY A 313 2.50 -10.91 -8.71
N HIS A 314 1.23 -11.16 -8.39
CA HIS A 314 0.11 -10.70 -9.23
C HIS A 314 0.05 -9.16 -9.35
N ARG A 315 0.43 -8.42 -8.30
CA ARG A 315 0.26 -6.96 -8.20
C ARG A 315 1.52 -6.23 -7.75
N TRP A 316 2.69 -6.85 -7.88
CA TRP A 316 3.96 -6.22 -7.59
C TRP A 316 5.09 -6.93 -8.34
N ALA A 317 6.13 -6.19 -8.68
CA ALA A 317 7.32 -6.72 -9.33
C ALA A 317 8.53 -5.84 -9.04
N SER A 318 9.71 -6.46 -8.97
CA SER A 318 10.96 -5.71 -9.08
C SER A 318 11.13 -5.20 -10.51
N THR A 319 11.50 -3.93 -10.66
CA THR A 319 11.72 -3.32 -11.97
C THR A 319 13.06 -3.76 -12.55
N PRO A 320 13.19 -3.89 -13.89
CA PRO A 320 14.49 -4.10 -14.50
C PRO A 320 15.37 -2.86 -14.35
N TRP A 321 16.68 -3.09 -14.27
CA TRP A 321 17.70 -2.05 -14.27
C TRP A 321 18.89 -2.48 -15.13
N PHE A 322 19.62 -1.52 -15.69
CA PHE A 322 20.70 -1.77 -16.64
C PHE A 322 21.95 -1.03 -16.21
N ARG A 323 23.09 -1.73 -16.11
CA ARG A 323 24.38 -1.10 -15.86
C ARG A 323 24.94 -0.57 -17.18
N GLY A 324 25.14 0.74 -17.28
CA GLY A 324 25.48 1.37 -18.56
C GLY A 324 24.34 1.30 -19.59
N GLY A 325 24.62 1.72 -20.82
CA GLY A 325 23.69 1.68 -21.95
C GLY A 325 22.58 2.71 -21.87
N GLY A 326 22.78 3.84 -21.18
CA GLY A 326 21.71 4.81 -20.89
C GLY A 326 20.96 5.30 -22.13
N ALA A 327 21.67 5.50 -23.25
CA ALA A 327 21.07 5.90 -24.51
C ALA A 327 20.10 4.84 -25.09
N ALA A 328 20.45 3.56 -24.98
CA ALA A 328 19.61 2.46 -25.44
C ALA A 328 18.37 2.29 -24.55
N VAL A 329 18.54 2.41 -23.23
CA VAL A 329 17.41 2.37 -22.28
C VAL A 329 16.47 3.56 -22.50
N LEU A 330 17.02 4.76 -22.75
CA LEU A 330 16.22 5.93 -23.09
C LEU A 330 15.47 5.73 -24.41
N ALA A 331 16.10 5.18 -25.45
CA ALA A 331 15.43 4.84 -26.70
C ALA A 331 14.28 3.82 -26.49
N ALA A 332 14.54 2.74 -25.76
CA ALA A 332 13.53 1.75 -25.41
C ALA A 332 12.36 2.36 -24.62
N SER A 333 12.63 3.30 -23.71
CA SER A 333 11.58 4.00 -22.97
C SER A 333 10.69 4.82 -23.90
N ARG A 334 11.24 5.44 -24.96
CA ARG A 334 10.47 6.16 -25.99
C ARG A 334 9.61 5.22 -26.82
N GLU A 335 10.18 4.11 -27.28
CA GLU A 335 9.48 3.10 -28.08
C GLU A 335 8.28 2.50 -27.33
N ASN A 336 8.41 2.37 -26.01
CA ASN A 336 7.35 1.84 -25.15
C ASN A 336 6.41 2.93 -24.59
N GLY A 337 6.59 4.21 -24.97
CA GLY A 337 5.74 5.32 -24.52
C GLY A 337 5.86 5.64 -23.03
N LEU A 338 7.00 5.30 -22.41
CA LEU A 338 7.28 5.59 -21.00
C LEU A 338 7.78 7.03 -20.84
N GLU A 339 7.68 7.57 -19.61
CA GLU A 339 8.02 8.98 -19.34
C GLU A 339 9.50 9.29 -19.57
N GLY A 340 10.37 8.29 -19.40
CA GLY A 340 11.81 8.45 -19.57
C GLY A 340 12.60 7.42 -18.78
N VAL A 341 13.76 7.83 -18.28
CA VAL A 341 14.64 7.01 -17.45
C VAL A 341 15.08 7.76 -16.20
N VAL A 342 15.42 7.00 -15.16
CA VAL A 342 16.16 7.49 -13.99
C VAL A 342 17.54 6.85 -14.02
N ALA A 343 18.56 7.67 -14.18
CA ALA A 343 19.95 7.27 -14.04
C ALA A 343 20.36 7.40 -12.57
N LYS A 344 20.92 6.34 -11.99
CA LYS A 344 21.36 6.27 -10.58
C LYS A 344 22.83 5.90 -10.53
N ARG A 345 23.66 6.64 -9.79
CA ARG A 345 25.07 6.28 -9.59
C ARG A 345 25.20 4.92 -8.92
N LEU A 346 26.03 4.03 -9.47
CA LEU A 346 26.16 2.65 -8.97
C LEU A 346 26.75 2.58 -7.56
N ASP A 347 27.60 3.54 -7.23
CA ASP A 347 28.32 3.64 -5.96
C ASP A 347 27.61 4.51 -4.92
N SER A 348 26.44 5.08 -5.22
CA SER A 348 25.77 6.00 -4.30
C SER A 348 24.97 5.28 -3.21
N ALA A 349 25.10 5.80 -1.98
CA ALA A 349 24.19 5.50 -0.88
C ALA A 349 22.79 6.09 -1.17
N TYR A 350 21.78 5.54 -0.51
CA TYR A 350 20.44 6.12 -0.49
C TYR A 350 20.41 7.26 0.52
N ARG A 351 19.97 8.45 0.11
CA ARG A 351 19.87 9.64 0.98
C ARG A 351 18.41 10.04 1.15
N PRO A 352 17.76 9.65 2.26
CA PRO A 352 16.33 9.92 2.47
C PRO A 352 16.00 11.41 2.35
N GLY A 353 14.95 11.74 1.59
CA GLY A 353 14.44 13.11 1.41
C GLY A 353 15.36 14.05 0.60
N VAL A 354 16.56 13.62 0.22
CA VAL A 354 17.52 14.48 -0.48
C VAL A 354 17.28 14.43 -1.99
N ARG A 355 17.25 15.61 -2.62
CA ARG A 355 17.42 15.74 -4.08
C ARG A 355 18.89 16.00 -4.37
N GLY A 356 19.54 15.09 -5.07
CA GLY A 356 20.97 15.16 -5.35
C GLY A 356 21.33 14.73 -6.77
N PRO A 357 22.59 14.94 -7.17
CA PRO A 357 23.06 14.61 -8.52
C PRO A 357 23.20 13.10 -8.77
N ASP A 358 23.16 12.29 -7.71
CA ASP A 358 23.34 10.84 -7.76
C ASP A 358 22.17 10.13 -8.45
N TRP A 359 20.99 10.74 -8.45
CA TRP A 359 19.82 10.30 -9.21
C TRP A 359 19.42 11.40 -10.19
N ARG A 360 19.38 11.08 -11.48
CA ARG A 360 19.02 12.00 -12.55
C ARG A 360 17.82 11.47 -13.32
N LYS A 361 16.75 12.23 -13.38
CA LYS A 361 15.60 11.92 -14.24
C LYS A 361 15.81 12.56 -15.60
N VAL A 362 15.74 11.74 -16.64
CA VAL A 362 15.85 12.14 -18.04
C VAL A 362 14.52 11.79 -18.70
N LYS A 363 13.72 12.82 -19.02
CA LYS A 363 12.38 12.62 -19.60
C LYS A 363 12.45 12.52 -21.13
N ASN A 364 11.55 11.74 -21.71
CA ASN A 364 11.32 11.66 -23.15
C ASN A 364 10.53 12.84 -23.70
N VAL A 365 9.62 13.35 -22.88
CA VAL A 365 8.70 14.43 -23.19
C VAL A 365 8.86 15.50 -22.13
N ARG A 366 8.90 16.76 -22.56
CA ARG A 366 8.89 17.90 -21.64
C ARG A 366 7.49 18.02 -21.05
N THR A 367 7.41 18.47 -19.81
CA THR A 367 6.14 18.71 -19.11
C THR A 367 6.12 20.14 -18.64
N GLN A 368 4.98 20.81 -18.75
CA GLN A 368 4.79 22.20 -18.36
C GLN A 368 3.47 22.32 -17.62
N ALA A 369 3.48 22.94 -16.45
CA ALA A 369 2.25 23.43 -15.82
C ALA A 369 1.69 24.57 -16.67
N VAL A 370 0.38 24.58 -16.93
CA VAL A 370 -0.27 25.59 -17.77
C VAL A 370 -1.57 26.02 -17.13
N VAL A 371 -1.97 27.27 -17.39
CA VAL A 371 -3.27 27.80 -16.98
C VAL A 371 -4.25 27.74 -18.15
N VAL A 372 -5.48 27.31 -17.90
CA VAL A 372 -6.54 27.23 -18.90
C VAL A 372 -7.18 28.61 -19.07
N GLY A 373 -7.05 29.21 -20.25
CA GLY A 373 -7.66 30.51 -20.58
C GLY A 373 -8.89 30.40 -21.50
N GLY A 374 -9.18 29.20 -22.02
CA GLY A 374 -10.37 28.96 -22.81
C GLY A 374 -10.43 27.53 -23.33
N TRP A 375 -11.44 27.24 -24.15
CA TRP A 375 -11.58 25.97 -24.83
C TRP A 375 -12.24 26.14 -26.20
N ARG A 376 -12.15 25.10 -27.04
CA ARG A 376 -12.81 25.04 -28.35
C ARG A 376 -13.71 23.81 -28.43
N PRO A 377 -14.88 23.90 -29.08
CA PRO A 377 -15.78 22.76 -29.23
C PRO A 377 -15.15 21.61 -30.00
N GLY A 378 -15.45 20.38 -29.56
CA GLY A 378 -15.09 19.18 -30.28
C GLY A 378 -15.90 19.00 -31.56
N GLN A 379 -15.34 18.22 -32.50
CA GLN A 379 -16.04 17.80 -33.71
C GLN A 379 -16.31 16.29 -33.67
N GLY A 380 -17.26 15.82 -34.48
CA GLY A 380 -17.63 14.40 -34.59
C GLY A 380 -18.06 13.81 -33.26
N ARG A 381 -17.38 12.75 -32.79
CA ARG A 381 -17.69 12.06 -31.52
C ARG A 381 -17.57 12.93 -30.26
N ARG A 382 -16.94 14.12 -30.36
CA ARG A 382 -16.80 15.11 -29.28
C ARG A 382 -17.68 16.35 -29.50
N ALA A 383 -18.62 16.30 -30.45
CA ALA A 383 -19.54 17.40 -30.69
C ALA A 383 -20.38 17.68 -29.43
N GLY A 384 -20.52 18.97 -29.09
CA GLY A 384 -21.29 19.42 -27.92
C GLY A 384 -20.52 19.48 -26.60
N GLY A 385 -19.20 19.26 -26.60
CA GLY A 385 -18.36 19.44 -25.42
C GLY A 385 -16.94 19.90 -25.77
N VAL A 386 -16.04 19.81 -24.80
CA VAL A 386 -14.64 20.27 -24.94
C VAL A 386 -13.88 19.44 -25.98
N GLY A 387 -13.41 20.10 -27.04
CA GLY A 387 -12.53 19.53 -28.07
C GLY A 387 -11.06 19.71 -27.76
N SER A 388 -10.69 20.92 -27.33
CA SER A 388 -9.33 21.28 -26.90
C SER A 388 -9.34 22.44 -25.91
N LEU A 389 -8.37 22.48 -25.00
CA LEU A 389 -8.12 23.63 -24.12
C LEU A 389 -7.18 24.63 -24.80
N LEU A 390 -7.42 25.92 -24.59
CA LEU A 390 -6.52 27.02 -24.90
C LEU A 390 -5.76 27.36 -23.62
N VAL A 391 -4.43 27.29 -23.66
CA VAL A 391 -3.61 27.36 -22.44
C VAL A 391 -2.52 28.41 -22.55
N GLY A 392 -2.03 28.88 -21.41
CA GLY A 392 -0.96 29.86 -21.33
C GLY A 392 -0.10 29.74 -20.08
N LEU A 393 0.87 30.64 -20.01
CA LEU A 393 1.83 30.81 -18.92
C LEU A 393 1.89 32.29 -18.53
N HIS A 394 2.32 32.59 -17.31
CA HIS A 394 2.72 33.94 -16.94
C HIS A 394 4.17 34.18 -17.36
N ASP A 395 4.44 35.29 -18.05
CA ASP A 395 5.80 35.73 -18.34
C ASP A 395 6.43 36.47 -17.15
N ASP A 396 7.69 36.87 -17.28
CA ASP A 396 8.44 37.55 -16.21
C ASP A 396 7.82 38.91 -15.81
N GLU A 397 6.99 39.50 -16.66
CA GLU A 397 6.22 40.72 -16.36
C GLU A 397 4.84 40.41 -15.74
N GLY A 398 4.54 39.14 -15.47
CA GLY A 398 3.26 38.66 -14.92
C GLY A 398 2.12 38.68 -15.93
N ARG A 399 2.40 38.84 -17.23
CA ARG A 399 1.36 38.85 -18.27
C ARG A 399 1.01 37.42 -18.65
N PHE A 400 -0.28 37.15 -18.78
CA PHE A 400 -0.75 35.82 -19.19
C PHE A 400 -0.63 35.66 -20.72
N VAL A 401 0.33 34.86 -21.17
CA VAL A 401 0.69 34.69 -22.59
C VAL A 401 0.21 33.34 -23.11
N TYR A 402 -0.33 33.33 -24.33
CA TYR A 402 -0.85 32.12 -24.97
C TYR A 402 0.27 31.15 -25.37
N ALA A 403 0.22 29.93 -24.85
CA ALA A 403 1.23 28.88 -25.05
C ALA A 403 0.76 27.75 -25.99
N GLY A 404 -0.43 27.89 -26.59
CA GLY A 404 -0.98 26.95 -27.56
C GLY A 404 -2.31 26.32 -27.13
N HIS A 405 -2.68 25.23 -27.80
CA HIS A 405 -3.90 24.49 -27.49
C HIS A 405 -3.63 23.00 -27.35
N VAL A 406 -4.39 22.33 -26.48
CA VAL A 406 -4.23 20.92 -26.14
C VAL A 406 -5.53 20.18 -26.44
N GLY A 407 -5.52 19.29 -27.42
CA GLY A 407 -6.70 18.51 -27.85
C GLY A 407 -6.59 17.00 -27.63
N THR A 408 -5.46 16.52 -27.11
CA THR A 408 -5.16 15.10 -26.88
C THR A 408 -4.81 14.85 -25.40
N GLY A 409 -4.76 13.60 -24.96
CA GLY A 409 -4.45 13.24 -23.57
C GLY A 409 -5.66 13.17 -22.63
N PHE A 410 -6.85 13.61 -23.07
CA PHE A 410 -8.06 13.53 -22.25
C PHE A 410 -8.74 12.16 -22.33
N THR A 411 -9.14 11.63 -21.17
CA THR A 411 -10.18 10.59 -21.09
C THR A 411 -11.58 11.21 -21.25
N ALA A 412 -12.57 10.39 -21.63
CA ALA A 412 -13.95 10.88 -21.73
C ALA A 412 -14.51 11.37 -20.38
N GLN A 413 -14.05 10.77 -19.27
CA GLN A 413 -14.41 11.19 -17.92
C GLN A 413 -13.75 12.54 -17.57
N ALA A 414 -12.45 12.70 -17.84
CA ALA A 414 -11.75 13.95 -17.59
C ALA A 414 -12.37 15.15 -18.32
N LEU A 415 -12.85 14.97 -19.56
CA LEU A 415 -13.57 16.04 -20.27
C LEU A 415 -14.88 16.43 -19.58
N ARG A 416 -15.64 15.45 -19.07
CA ARG A 416 -16.89 15.71 -18.32
C ARG A 416 -16.64 16.38 -16.98
N ASP A 417 -15.52 16.06 -16.33
CA ASP A 417 -15.17 16.63 -15.03
C ASP A 417 -14.60 18.05 -15.16
N LEU A 418 -14.01 18.40 -16.31
CA LEU A 418 -13.47 19.73 -16.57
C LEU A 418 -14.55 20.79 -16.83
N GLU A 419 -15.58 20.44 -17.59
CA GLU A 419 -16.59 21.41 -18.06
C GLU A 419 -17.33 22.16 -16.92
N PRO A 420 -17.71 21.50 -15.80
CA PRO A 420 -18.31 22.19 -14.65
C PRO A 420 -17.38 23.15 -13.91
N LEU A 421 -16.06 23.05 -14.11
CA LEU A 421 -15.06 23.86 -13.43
C LEU A 421 -14.80 25.20 -14.15
N PHE A 422 -15.32 25.38 -15.37
CA PHE A 422 -15.09 26.58 -16.15
C PHE A 422 -15.97 27.74 -15.70
N THR A 423 -15.34 28.83 -15.28
CA THR A 423 -16.00 30.13 -15.08
C THR A 423 -15.99 30.90 -16.41
N PRO A 424 -17.15 31.12 -17.09
CA PRO A 424 -17.15 31.71 -18.44
C PRO A 424 -16.79 33.19 -18.46
N ARG A 425 -16.08 33.61 -19.51
CA ARG A 425 -15.67 35.01 -19.75
C ARG A 425 -16.06 35.47 -21.16
N ARG A 426 -16.30 36.78 -21.34
CA ARG A 426 -16.67 37.37 -22.65
C ARG A 426 -15.48 37.62 -23.58
N THR A 427 -14.31 37.95 -23.03
CA THR A 427 -13.10 38.31 -23.77
C THR A 427 -11.95 37.38 -23.44
N THR A 428 -10.96 37.32 -24.33
CA THR A 428 -9.76 36.52 -24.10
C THR A 428 -9.01 36.99 -22.85
N PRO A 429 -8.53 36.06 -21.99
CA PRO A 429 -7.67 36.41 -20.87
C PRO A 429 -6.20 36.55 -21.28
N PHE A 430 -5.84 36.09 -22.48
CA PHE A 430 -4.46 36.16 -22.98
C PHE A 430 -4.09 37.58 -23.38
N THR A 431 -2.85 37.94 -23.10
CA THR A 431 -2.24 39.21 -23.48
C THR A 431 -1.88 39.21 -24.96
N GLY A 432 -2.17 40.32 -25.64
CA GLY A 432 -1.87 40.50 -27.06
C GLY A 432 -2.99 40.04 -28.02
N THR A 433 -2.71 40.09 -29.31
CA THR A 433 -3.67 39.68 -30.35
C THR A 433 -3.44 38.23 -30.75
N LEU A 434 -4.48 37.40 -30.61
CA LEU A 434 -4.45 35.99 -31.03
C LEU A 434 -4.85 35.84 -32.51
N PRO A 435 -4.31 34.83 -33.22
CA PRO A 435 -4.74 34.52 -34.59
C PRO A 435 -6.23 34.22 -34.66
N ARG A 436 -6.90 34.67 -35.74
CA ARG A 436 -8.35 34.43 -35.95
C ARG A 436 -8.73 32.95 -35.88
N GLU A 437 -7.85 32.07 -36.30
CA GLU A 437 -8.04 30.61 -36.25
C GLU A 437 -8.20 30.08 -34.83
N VAL A 438 -7.56 30.73 -33.85
CA VAL A 438 -7.70 30.42 -32.42
C VAL A 438 -9.00 31.02 -31.89
N THR A 439 -9.31 32.27 -32.24
CA THR A 439 -10.41 33.03 -31.61
C THR A 439 -11.80 32.73 -32.15
N ARG A 440 -11.94 32.26 -33.40
CA ARG A 440 -13.24 32.14 -34.09
C ARG A 440 -14.24 31.27 -33.34
N ASP A 441 -13.78 30.17 -32.76
CA ASP A 441 -14.60 29.14 -32.12
C ASP A 441 -14.23 28.99 -30.63
N ALA A 442 -13.61 30.01 -30.03
CA ALA A 442 -13.13 29.96 -28.65
C ALA A 442 -14.23 30.35 -27.65
N HIS A 443 -14.33 29.55 -26.59
CA HIS A 443 -15.05 29.89 -25.37
C HIS A 443 -14.02 30.29 -24.32
N TRP A 444 -14.05 31.54 -23.89
CA TRP A 444 -13.10 32.07 -22.91
C TRP A 444 -13.54 31.74 -21.50
N VAL A 445 -12.57 31.48 -20.63
CA VAL A 445 -12.81 31.19 -19.20
C VAL A 445 -11.88 32.05 -18.35
N GLU A 446 -12.22 32.21 -17.07
CA GLU A 446 -11.30 32.81 -16.12
C GLU A 446 -10.06 31.92 -15.93
N PRO A 447 -8.84 32.49 -15.90
CA PRO A 447 -7.58 31.74 -15.85
C PRO A 447 -7.28 31.22 -14.43
N GLU A 448 -8.18 30.39 -13.90
CA GLU A 448 -8.14 29.88 -12.52
C GLU A 448 -7.72 28.41 -12.45
N LEU A 449 -7.82 27.68 -13.56
CA LEU A 449 -7.55 26.25 -13.60
C LEU A 449 -6.13 25.98 -14.09
N VAL A 450 -5.34 25.31 -13.24
CA VAL A 450 -4.00 24.84 -13.58
C VAL A 450 -4.04 23.36 -13.94
N GLY A 451 -3.30 22.98 -14.98
CA GLY A 451 -3.03 21.58 -15.25
C GLY A 451 -1.67 21.36 -15.87
N GLU A 452 -1.35 20.12 -16.18
CA GLU A 452 -0.06 19.73 -16.73
C GLU A 452 -0.20 19.25 -18.17
N VAL A 453 0.75 19.67 -19.00
CA VAL A 453 0.82 19.30 -20.41
C VAL A 453 2.17 18.68 -20.70
N ALA A 454 2.16 17.50 -21.33
CA ALA A 454 3.34 16.90 -21.94
C ALA A 454 3.47 17.39 -23.39
N PHE A 455 4.66 17.79 -23.82
CA PHE A 455 4.90 18.32 -25.16
C PHE A 455 6.31 17.97 -25.67
N ALA A 456 6.48 18.02 -26.99
CA ALA A 456 7.72 17.63 -27.65
C ALA A 456 8.81 18.71 -27.54
N VAL A 457 8.49 19.94 -27.95
CA VAL A 457 9.43 21.06 -27.98
C VAL A 457 8.67 22.39 -27.94
N TRP A 458 9.32 23.41 -27.42
CA TRP A 458 8.90 24.81 -27.57
C TRP A 458 9.23 25.30 -28.99
N THR A 459 8.26 25.93 -29.64
CA THR A 459 8.48 26.62 -30.91
C THR A 459 9.10 28.00 -30.65
N THR A 460 9.67 28.62 -31.68
CA THR A 460 10.29 29.96 -31.59
C THR A 460 9.29 31.06 -31.21
N ASP A 461 8.00 30.83 -31.43
CA ASP A 461 6.89 31.71 -31.03
C ASP A 461 6.28 31.35 -29.66
N GLY A 462 6.98 30.57 -28.84
CA GLY A 462 6.57 30.28 -27.46
C GLY A 462 5.37 29.35 -27.34
N ARG A 463 5.20 28.40 -28.29
CA ARG A 463 4.10 27.44 -28.28
C ARG A 463 4.59 26.02 -28.08
N MET A 464 3.77 25.21 -27.41
CA MET A 464 4.07 23.79 -27.26
C MET A 464 3.73 23.01 -28.53
N ARG A 465 4.67 22.20 -29.02
CA ARG A 465 4.45 21.29 -30.16
C ARG A 465 3.99 19.90 -29.67
N HIS A 466 2.95 19.37 -30.31
CA HIS A 466 2.30 18.09 -29.96
C HIS A 466 1.92 17.96 -28.47
N PRO A 467 1.20 18.95 -27.90
CA PRO A 467 0.83 18.89 -26.50
C PRO A 467 -0.26 17.85 -26.22
N SER A 468 -0.13 17.17 -25.09
CA SER A 468 -1.06 16.18 -24.56
C SER A 468 -1.36 16.50 -23.09
N TRP A 469 -2.64 16.55 -22.73
CA TRP A 469 -3.10 16.83 -21.38
C TRP A 469 -2.76 15.69 -20.44
N ARG A 470 -2.31 16.02 -19.23
CA ARG A 470 -1.88 15.05 -18.21
C ARG A 470 -2.76 15.06 -16.97
N GLY A 471 -3.52 16.13 -16.74
CA GLY A 471 -4.42 16.26 -15.60
C GLY A 471 -4.40 17.66 -14.99
N LEU A 472 -5.30 17.89 -14.03
CA LEU A 472 -5.32 19.11 -13.21
C LEU A 472 -4.18 19.09 -12.17
N ARG A 473 -3.75 20.28 -11.75
CA ARG A 473 -2.69 20.53 -10.76
C ARG A 473 -3.19 21.49 -9.69
N ASP A 474 -4.09 21.00 -8.84
CA ASP A 474 -4.72 21.77 -7.77
C ASP A 474 -3.72 22.22 -6.68
N ASP A 475 -2.47 21.75 -6.77
CA ASP A 475 -1.36 22.10 -5.90
C ASP A 475 -0.60 23.38 -6.31
N LEU A 476 -0.94 23.99 -7.45
CA LEU A 476 -0.31 25.20 -7.97
C LEU A 476 -1.32 26.35 -8.09
N ALA A 477 -0.91 27.56 -7.68
CA ALA A 477 -1.69 28.75 -7.96
C ALA A 477 -1.46 29.20 -9.42
N PRO A 478 -2.49 29.68 -10.15
CA PRO A 478 -2.35 30.10 -11.54
C PRO A 478 -1.22 31.12 -11.78
N GLU A 479 -1.07 32.09 -10.87
CA GLU A 479 -0.04 33.12 -10.91
C GLU A 479 1.40 32.58 -10.78
N ASP A 480 1.58 31.40 -10.19
CA ASP A 480 2.89 30.76 -10.02
C ASP A 480 3.32 29.94 -11.26
N VAL A 481 2.46 29.86 -12.27
CA VAL A 481 2.70 29.06 -13.48
C VAL A 481 3.52 29.86 -14.48
N VAL A 482 4.84 29.67 -14.43
CA VAL A 482 5.84 30.23 -15.35
C VAL A 482 6.48 29.15 -16.24
N GLU A 483 7.23 29.54 -17.27
CA GLU A 483 7.96 28.58 -18.11
C GLU A 483 9.01 27.81 -17.29
N GLU A 484 8.91 26.48 -17.28
CA GLU A 484 9.88 25.60 -16.61
C GLU A 484 10.98 25.18 -17.60
N TRP A 485 12.24 25.49 -17.27
CA TRP A 485 13.42 25.21 -18.10
C TRP A 485 13.89 23.75 -18.05
#